data_AF-A0A662YLM8-F1
#
_entry.id   AF-A0A662YLM8-F1
#
_cell.length_a   1.000
_cell.length_b   1.000
_cell.length_c   1.000
_cell.angle_alpha   90.00
_cell.angle_beta   90.00
_cell.angle_gamma   90.00
#
_symmetry.space_group_name_H-M   'P 1'
#
loop_
_entity.id
_entity.type
_entity.pdbx_description
1 polymer ?
#
loop_
_entity_poly.entity_id
_entity_poly.type
_entity_poly.pdbx_seq_one_letter_code
_entity_poly.pdbx_strand_id
1 'polypeptide(L)'
;MAGFWIAYESIRDELKEVTRLILDENPGVSVYVTGHSMGGSLAVLAAYDLAVNFSMKVNMYNFGGPRVGNPSFRRHYDKCVPTSYRVVMDGDIVPGVPRFVSV
;
A
#
# COMPACT_ATOMS: atom_id res chain seq x y z
N MET A 1 6.71 1.65 -13.37
CA MET A 1 6.31 1.43 -11.96
C MET A 1 7.37 0.69 -11.14
N ALA A 2 8.54 0.31 -11.70
CA ALA A 2 9.60 -0.36 -10.95
C ALA A 2 10.13 0.46 -9.75
N GLY A 3 10.16 1.80 -9.86
CA GLY A 3 10.72 2.66 -8.81
C GLY A 3 10.03 2.55 -7.44
N PHE A 4 8.70 2.44 -7.39
CA PHE A 4 7.99 2.28 -6.11
C PHE A 4 8.26 0.91 -5.48
N TRP A 5 8.36 -0.14 -6.32
CA TRP A 5 8.73 -1.46 -5.83
C TRP A 5 10.14 -1.46 -5.25
N ILE A 6 11.13 -0.90 -5.97
CA ILE A 6 12.52 -0.83 -5.50
C ILE A 6 12.61 -0.07 -4.17
N ALA A 7 11.93 1.06 -4.04
CA ALA A 7 11.92 1.85 -2.81
C ALA A 7 11.21 1.14 -1.64
N TYR A 8 10.18 0.34 -1.92
CA TYR A 8 9.53 -0.47 -0.90
C TYR A 8 10.39 -1.68 -0.51
N GLU A 9 10.98 -2.35 -1.50
CA GLU A 9 11.82 -3.53 -1.34
C GLU A 9 13.02 -3.26 -0.44
N SER A 10 13.62 -2.06 -0.51
CA SER A 10 14.75 -1.70 0.35
C SER A 10 14.42 -1.64 1.85
N ILE A 11 13.15 -1.56 2.24
CA ILE A 11 12.71 -1.53 3.64
C ILE A 11 11.77 -2.69 4.00
N ARG A 12 11.51 -3.59 3.04
CA ARG A 12 10.47 -4.61 3.15
C ARG A 12 10.73 -5.60 4.28
N ASP A 13 11.95 -6.10 4.38
CA ASP A 13 12.29 -7.14 5.34
C ASP A 13 12.28 -6.61 6.78
N GLU A 14 12.84 -5.40 6.99
CA GLU A 14 12.79 -4.70 8.28
C GLU A 14 11.34 -4.44 8.72
N LEU A 15 10.47 -3.97 7.80
CA LEU A 15 9.06 -3.74 8.08
C LEU A 15 8.35 -5.03 8.51
N LYS A 16 8.65 -6.16 7.85
CA LYS A 16 8.07 -7.47 8.21
C LYS A 16 8.55 -7.96 9.57
N GLU A 17 9.83 -7.77 9.87
CA GLU A 17 10.39 -8.16 11.16
C GLU A 17 9.72 -7.39 12.29
N VAL A 18 9.65 -6.06 12.18
CA VAL A 18 8.96 -5.21 13.17
C VAL A 18 7.49 -5.57 13.29
N THR A 19 6.81 -5.83 12.17
CA THR A 19 5.40 -6.22 12.19
C THR A 19 5.19 -7.54 12.92
N ARG A 20 6.07 -8.52 12.69
CA ARG A 20 6.02 -9.81 13.39
C ARG A 20 6.15 -9.62 14.90
N LEU A 21 7.14 -8.83 15.35
CA LEU A 21 7.36 -8.56 16.78
C LEU A 21 6.13 -7.91 17.42
N ILE A 22 5.52 -6.91 16.75
CA ILE A 22 4.31 -6.24 17.24
C ILE A 22 3.14 -7.22 17.35
N LEU A 23 2.95 -8.10 16.37
CA LEU A 23 1.86 -9.09 16.38
C LEU A 23 2.06 -10.18 17.43
N ASP A 24 3.30 -10.61 17.67
CA ASP A 24 3.64 -11.58 18.71
C ASP A 24 3.32 -11.02 20.12
N GLU A 25 3.56 -9.72 20.34
CA GLU A 25 3.22 -9.04 21.60
C GLU A 25 1.73 -8.65 21.71
N ASN A 26 1.06 -8.40 20.57
CA ASN A 26 -0.29 -7.84 20.53
C ASN A 26 -1.19 -8.64 19.57
N PRO A 27 -1.62 -9.86 19.94
CA PRO A 27 -2.44 -10.68 19.06
C PRO A 27 -3.79 -10.00 18.75
N GLY A 28 -4.16 -9.98 17.47
CA GLY A 28 -5.45 -9.47 17.00
C GLY A 28 -5.53 -7.95 16.79
N VAL A 29 -4.41 -7.21 16.89
CA VAL A 29 -4.39 -5.79 16.54
C VAL A 29 -4.65 -5.57 15.05
N SER A 30 -5.26 -4.42 14.74
CA SER A 30 -5.39 -3.93 13.36
C SER A 30 -4.30 -2.91 13.05
N VAL A 31 -3.74 -2.98 11.86
CA VAL A 31 -2.72 -2.04 11.38
C VAL A 31 -3.35 -1.02 10.44
N TYR A 32 -2.92 0.23 10.57
CA TYR A 32 -3.26 1.32 9.66
C TYR A 32 -2.00 1.70 8.88
N VAL A 33 -2.08 1.59 7.56
CA VAL A 33 -0.98 1.96 6.64
C VAL A 33 -1.37 3.24 5.94
N THR A 34 -0.49 4.25 6.01
CA THR A 34 -0.74 5.56 5.41
C THR A 34 0.45 6.10 4.64
N GLY A 35 0.18 7.02 3.72
CA GLY A 35 1.22 7.73 2.99
C GLY A 35 0.67 8.87 2.13
N HIS A 36 1.51 9.89 1.95
CA HIS A 36 1.24 11.05 1.11
C HIS A 36 2.12 11.03 -0.16
N SER A 37 1.59 11.47 -1.30
CA SER A 37 2.33 11.57 -2.57
C SER A 37 3.00 10.23 -2.92
N MET A 38 4.31 10.19 -3.21
CA MET A 38 5.05 8.93 -3.45
C MET A 38 4.91 7.94 -2.28
N GLY A 39 4.86 8.42 -1.04
CA GLY A 39 4.62 7.58 0.14
C GLY A 39 3.26 6.88 0.09
N GLY A 40 2.25 7.48 -0.55
CA GLY A 40 0.96 6.84 -0.79
C GLY A 40 1.07 5.61 -1.68
N SER A 41 2.05 5.56 -2.59
CA SER A 41 2.34 4.35 -3.37
C SER A 41 3.03 3.27 -2.56
N LEU A 42 3.99 3.66 -1.71
CA LEU A 42 4.65 2.73 -0.78
C LEU A 42 3.64 2.14 0.20
N ALA A 43 2.69 2.95 0.68
CA ALA A 43 1.60 2.52 1.54
C ALA A 43 0.70 1.47 0.87
N VAL A 44 0.42 1.60 -0.44
CA VAL A 44 -0.31 0.55 -1.20
C VAL A 44 0.48 -0.77 -1.18
N LEU A 45 1.78 -0.72 -1.49
CA LEU A 45 2.62 -1.92 -1.55
C LEU A 45 2.77 -2.58 -0.18
N ALA A 46 3.05 -1.78 0.85
CA ALA A 46 3.15 -2.22 2.23
C ALA A 46 1.83 -2.85 2.72
N ALA A 47 0.69 -2.19 2.50
CA ALA A 47 -0.60 -2.72 2.93
C ALA A 47 -0.90 -4.08 2.29
N TYR A 48 -0.60 -4.23 1.00
CA TYR A 48 -0.77 -5.49 0.29
C TYR A 48 0.13 -6.59 0.87
N ASP A 49 1.43 -6.31 0.97
CA ASP A 49 2.41 -7.29 1.42
C ASP A 49 2.14 -7.71 2.87
N LEU A 50 1.76 -6.77 3.74
CA LEU A 50 1.35 -7.06 5.10
C LEU A 50 0.09 -7.95 5.15
N ALA A 51 -0.94 -7.65 4.34
CA ALA A 51 -2.18 -8.43 4.32
C ALA A 51 -2.01 -9.86 3.79
N VAL A 52 -1.05 -10.12 2.90
CA VAL A 52 -0.82 -11.47 2.35
C VAL A 52 0.16 -12.30 3.16
N ASN A 53 1.03 -11.68 3.97
CA ASN A 53 2.04 -12.41 4.76
C ASN A 53 1.63 -12.58 6.24
N PHE A 54 0.66 -11.81 6.74
CA PHE A 54 0.26 -11.85 8.14
C PHE A 54 -1.26 -11.96 8.29
N SER A 55 -1.69 -12.76 9.26
CA SER A 55 -3.10 -12.89 9.63
C SER A 55 -3.55 -11.72 10.52
N MET A 56 -3.66 -10.53 9.94
CA MET A 56 -4.11 -9.32 10.63
C MET A 56 -5.02 -8.45 9.78
N LYS A 57 -5.82 -7.60 10.43
CA LYS A 57 -6.66 -6.62 9.74
C LYS A 57 -5.82 -5.42 9.32
N VAL A 58 -5.69 -5.21 8.01
CA VAL A 58 -4.99 -4.06 7.42
C VAL A 58 -6.00 -3.04 6.90
N ASN A 59 -5.88 -1.79 7.34
CA ASN A 59 -6.66 -0.66 6.82
C ASN A 59 -5.68 0.32 6.16
N MET A 60 -6.05 0.86 5.00
CA MET A 60 -5.17 1.72 4.22
C MET A 60 -5.80 3.07 3.94
N TYR A 61 -5.00 4.13 4.14
CA TYR A 61 -5.35 5.51 3.78
C TYR A 61 -4.24 6.13 2.94
N ASN A 62 -4.58 6.61 1.76
CA ASN A 62 -3.66 7.25 0.83
C ASN A 62 -4.08 8.70 0.60
N PHE A 63 -3.13 9.63 0.63
CA PHE A 63 -3.35 11.05 0.39
C PHE A 63 -2.55 11.52 -0.83
N GLY A 64 -3.22 11.87 -1.93
CA GLY A 64 -2.56 12.40 -3.12
C GLY A 64 -1.56 11.44 -3.79
N GLY A 65 -1.62 10.13 -3.52
CA GLY A 65 -0.65 9.18 -4.06
C GLY A 65 -0.92 8.76 -5.51
N PRO A 66 0.13 8.55 -6.32
CA PRO A 66 -0.02 8.15 -7.72
C PRO A 66 -0.55 6.72 -7.87
N ARG A 67 -0.98 6.32 -9.07
CA ARG A 67 -1.43 4.95 -9.36
C ARG A 67 -0.29 3.95 -9.14
N VAL A 68 -0.64 2.76 -8.64
CA VAL A 68 0.30 1.67 -8.35
C VAL A 68 -0.17 0.40 -9.04
N GLY A 69 0.76 -0.29 -9.70
CA GLY A 69 0.50 -1.57 -10.33
C GLY A 69 -0.37 -1.47 -11.59
N ASN A 70 -0.86 -2.64 -12.02
CA ASN A 70 -1.72 -2.81 -13.19
C ASN A 70 -3.12 -3.32 -12.76
N PRO A 71 -4.08 -3.49 -13.68
CA PRO A 71 -5.40 -4.00 -13.32
C PRO A 71 -5.40 -5.38 -12.63
N SER A 72 -4.42 -6.24 -12.94
CA SER A 72 -4.28 -7.53 -12.25
C SER A 72 -3.90 -7.35 -10.79
N PHE A 73 -2.89 -6.51 -10.51
CA PHE A 73 -2.51 -6.14 -9.15
C PHE A 73 -3.69 -5.52 -8.40
N ARG A 74 -4.41 -4.58 -9.01
CA ARG A 74 -5.60 -3.96 -8.40
C ARG A 74 -6.64 -4.98 -7.96
N ARG A 75 -6.95 -5.99 -8.79
CA ARG A 75 -7.92 -7.05 -8.43
C ARG A 75 -7.47 -7.90 -7.25
N HIS A 76 -6.17 -8.18 -7.13
CA HIS A 76 -5.64 -8.92 -5.98
C HIS A 76 -5.62 -8.04 -4.73
N TYR A 77 -5.19 -6.79 -4.89
CA TYR A 77 -5.19 -5.79 -3.83
C TYR A 77 -6.56 -5.64 -3.18
N ASP A 78 -7.63 -5.47 -3.97
CA ASP A 78 -8.99 -5.27 -3.47
C ASP A 78 -9.52 -6.46 -2.67
N LYS A 79 -9.03 -7.67 -2.94
CA LYS A 79 -9.39 -8.87 -2.19
C LYS A 79 -8.65 -8.94 -0.85
N CYS A 80 -7.38 -8.53 -0.83
CA CYS A 80 -6.52 -8.63 0.34
C CYS A 80 -6.67 -7.45 1.31
N VAL A 81 -6.95 -6.25 0.79
CA VAL A 81 -7.05 -5.00 1.56
C VAL A 81 -8.38 -4.31 1.26
N PRO A 82 -9.52 -4.90 1.71
CA PRO A 82 -10.84 -4.39 1.38
C PRO A 82 -11.14 -3.00 1.97
N THR A 83 -10.50 -2.66 3.10
CA THR A 83 -10.59 -1.34 3.72
C THR A 83 -9.45 -0.45 3.23
N SER A 84 -9.63 0.16 2.05
CA SER A 84 -8.63 1.05 1.44
C SER A 84 -9.26 2.33 0.90
N TYR A 85 -8.78 3.47 1.36
CA TYR A 85 -9.27 4.79 0.98
C TYR A 85 -8.18 5.59 0.30
N ARG A 86 -8.53 6.29 -0.79
CA ARG A 86 -7.67 7.27 -1.44
C ARG A 86 -8.34 8.63 -1.42
N VAL A 87 -7.74 9.55 -0.68
CA VAL A 87 -8.11 10.95 -0.58
C VAL A 87 -7.35 11.73 -1.64
N VAL A 88 -8.07 12.47 -2.47
CA VAL A 88 -7.54 13.29 -3.57
C VAL A 88 -8.05 14.71 -3.41
N MET A 89 -7.13 15.67 -3.51
CA MET A 89 -7.44 17.10 -3.54
C MET A 89 -7.74 17.53 -4.98
N ASP A 90 -8.79 18.33 -5.18
CA ASP A 90 -9.18 18.75 -6.53
C ASP A 90 -8.10 19.61 -7.20
N GLY A 91 -7.72 19.25 -8.44
CA GLY A 91 -6.59 19.86 -9.13
C GLY A 91 -5.22 19.23 -8.83
N ASP A 92 -5.11 18.27 -7.91
CA ASP A 92 -3.89 17.49 -7.73
C ASP A 92 -3.68 16.52 -8.91
N ILE A 93 -2.57 16.70 -9.62
CA ILE A 93 -2.22 15.87 -10.78
C ILE A 93 -1.64 14.51 -10.39
N VAL A 94 -1.12 14.35 -9.17
CA VAL A 94 -0.35 13.17 -8.76
C VAL A 94 -1.21 11.90 -8.78
N PRO A 95 -2.45 11.88 -8.28
CA PRO A 95 -3.34 10.71 -8.37
C PRO A 95 -3.68 10.29 -9.80
N GLY A 96 -3.56 11.21 -10.76
CA GLY A 96 -3.81 10.97 -12.18
C GLY A 96 -2.66 10.28 -12.93
N VAL A 97 -1.47 10.21 -12.33
CA VAL A 97 -0.29 9.59 -12.93
C VAL A 97 0.06 8.24 -12.28
N PRO A 98 0.75 7.33 -12.98
CA PRO A 98 0.95 7.30 -14.43
C PRO A 98 -0.37 7.26 -15.20
N ARG A 99 -0.41 7.89 -16.37
CA ARG A 99 -1.56 7.77 -17.28
C ARG A 99 -1.64 6.32 -17.79
N PHE A 100 -2.85 5.86 -18.10
CA PHE A 100 -3.01 4.59 -18.78
C PHE A 100 -2.27 4.65 -20.12
N VAL A 101 -1.33 3.74 -20.31
CA VAL A 101 -0.81 3.43 -21.64
C VAL A 101 -1.72 2.35 -22.16
N SER A 102 -2.54 2.67 -23.15
CA SER A 102 -3.28 1.66 -23.90
C SER A 102 -2.24 0.78 -24.60
N VAL A 103 -2.01 -0.41 -24.06
CA VAL A 103 -1.38 -1.52 -24.80
C VAL A 103 -2.48 -2.45 -25.26
#